data_AF-A0A6N6JLB8-F1
#
_entry.id   AF-A0A6N6JLB8-F1
#
_cell.length_a   1.000
_cell.length_b   1.000
_cell.length_c   1.000
_cell.angle_alpha   90.00
_cell.angle_beta   90.00
_cell.angle_gamma   90.00
#
_symmetry.space_group_name_H-M   'P 1'
#
loop_
_entity.id
_entity.type
_entity.pdbx_description
1 polymer ?
#
loop_
_entity_poly.entity_id
_entity_poly.type
_entity_poly.pdbx_seq_one_letter_code
_entity_poly.pdbx_strand_id
1 'polypeptide(L)'
;MILYKTIALQYGRFLETGQPGKEYDPVGRMVPTEETRAQRRGILDDLSAARLYLLDHRAANYLDSLRMDVQGKPWEERPESHIQSYVSEIEFPQALVWVEYDSKQLWQDRVTRGLTSMSAEQLQYWHQRGFLFDNRAPDFMTVRLFSAMTDQSFWDAPLTLVLPKSPDGRPSFEGVNWQAHRNVAKAHMQMSSGNREQEVRDLFKEHKGHLSYEMVIGFMLFAALAAREDDLISRDAQSLSNAEIKTARKFGKSWITESPRSHVTIRIGPSGERHLAELERRQRFEEAQASGRATPTEHWVAEHERRYASGKVVKVRAHKRGQPTSSDLPVRVVGPRPKD
;
A
#
# COMPACT_ATOMS: atom_id res chain seq x y z
N MET A 1 12.29 -9.55 -5.70
CA MET A 1 11.83 -9.00 -7.00
C MET A 1 11.48 -7.52 -6.80
N ILE A 2 11.56 -6.68 -7.85
CA ILE A 2 10.97 -5.32 -7.84
C ILE A 2 9.82 -5.32 -8.87
N LEU A 3 8.58 -5.19 -8.39
CA LEU A 3 7.35 -5.40 -9.16
C LEU A 3 7.21 -4.41 -10.32
N TYR A 4 7.45 -3.11 -10.11
CA TYR A 4 7.31 -2.16 -11.22
C TYR A 4 8.24 -2.47 -12.40
N LYS A 5 9.44 -3.02 -12.13
CA LYS A 5 10.37 -3.47 -13.17
C LYS A 5 9.83 -4.70 -13.89
N THR A 6 9.24 -5.64 -13.17
CA THR A 6 8.60 -6.83 -13.76
C THR A 6 7.44 -6.41 -14.67
N ILE A 7 6.60 -5.47 -14.23
CA ILE A 7 5.53 -4.87 -15.04
C ILE A 7 6.11 -4.23 -16.31
N ALA A 8 7.12 -3.38 -16.15
CA ALA A 8 7.77 -2.71 -17.27
C ALA A 8 8.32 -3.69 -18.32
N LEU A 9 8.98 -4.76 -17.86
CA LEU A 9 9.54 -5.79 -18.72
C LEU A 9 8.47 -6.60 -19.45
N GLN A 10 7.43 -7.04 -18.74
CA GLN A 10 6.37 -7.88 -19.31
C GLN A 10 5.51 -7.11 -20.32
N TYR A 11 5.04 -5.92 -19.94
CA TYR A 11 4.23 -5.09 -20.82
C TYR A 11 5.04 -4.58 -22.01
N GLY A 12 6.28 -4.11 -21.79
CA GLY A 12 7.12 -3.63 -22.87
C GLY A 12 7.41 -4.70 -23.92
N ARG A 13 7.73 -5.93 -23.47
CA ARG A 13 7.91 -7.08 -24.36
C ARG A 13 6.63 -7.38 -25.14
N PHE A 14 5.48 -7.44 -24.47
CA PHE A 14 4.20 -7.70 -25.13
C PHE A 14 3.88 -6.65 -26.20
N LEU A 15 4.15 -5.37 -25.92
CA LEU A 15 3.90 -4.28 -26.86
C LEU A 15 4.83 -4.34 -28.07
N GLU A 16 6.10 -4.72 -27.89
CA GLU A 16 7.09 -4.90 -28.95
C GLU A 16 6.78 -6.10 -29.84
N THR A 17 6.61 -7.29 -29.25
CA THR A 17 6.54 -8.53 -30.03
C THR A 17 5.11 -8.91 -30.42
N GLY A 18 4.11 -8.28 -29.81
CA GLY A 18 2.71 -8.72 -29.90
C GLY A 18 2.45 -10.08 -29.25
N GLN A 19 3.47 -10.67 -28.60
CA GLN A 19 3.38 -11.97 -27.97
C GLN A 19 3.60 -11.88 -26.46
N PRO A 20 2.76 -12.54 -25.66
CA PRO A 20 2.99 -12.70 -24.24
C PRO A 20 4.30 -13.47 -23.98
N GLY A 21 4.96 -13.19 -22.84
CA GLY A 21 6.09 -13.99 -22.38
C GLY A 21 5.72 -15.48 -22.20
N LYS A 22 6.74 -16.35 -22.10
CA LYS A 22 6.54 -17.80 -22.27
C LYS A 22 5.55 -18.45 -21.28
N GLU A 23 5.39 -17.96 -20.05
CA GLU A 23 4.53 -18.64 -19.06
C GLU A 23 3.68 -17.75 -18.12
N TYR A 24 3.84 -16.42 -18.12
CA TYR A 24 3.44 -15.58 -16.98
C TYR A 24 2.58 -14.36 -17.31
N ASP A 25 1.93 -14.36 -18.48
CA ASP A 25 1.12 -13.24 -18.95
C ASP A 25 -0.28 -13.69 -19.41
N PRO A 26 -1.22 -13.96 -18.48
CA PRO A 26 -2.54 -14.48 -18.84
C PRO A 26 -3.35 -13.54 -19.73
N VAL A 27 -3.36 -12.24 -19.43
CA VAL A 27 -4.12 -11.26 -20.21
C VAL A 27 -3.54 -11.11 -21.62
N GLY A 28 -2.22 -11.05 -21.76
CA GLY A 28 -1.56 -11.00 -23.06
C GLY A 28 -1.74 -12.28 -23.89
N ARG A 29 -1.92 -13.45 -23.25
CA ARG A 29 -2.21 -14.73 -23.93
C ARG A 29 -3.65 -14.85 -24.39
N MET A 30 -4.58 -14.47 -23.54
CA MET A 30 -6.00 -14.75 -23.72
C MET A 30 -6.74 -13.63 -24.45
N VAL A 31 -6.28 -12.39 -24.25
CA VAL A 31 -6.93 -11.19 -24.78
C VAL A 31 -5.88 -10.26 -25.40
N PRO A 32 -5.15 -10.69 -26.46
CA PRO A 32 -4.16 -9.84 -27.14
C PRO A 32 -4.83 -8.82 -28.08
N THR A 33 -5.71 -7.97 -27.53
CA THR A 33 -6.45 -6.96 -28.30
C THR A 33 -5.76 -5.61 -28.26
N GLU A 34 -6.15 -4.69 -29.16
CA GLU A 34 -5.73 -3.28 -29.10
C GLU A 34 -6.13 -2.61 -27.78
N GLU A 35 -7.26 -3.00 -27.17
CA GLU A 35 -7.64 -2.56 -25.82
C GLU A 35 -6.57 -2.93 -24.79
N THR A 36 -6.09 -4.18 -24.80
CA THR A 36 -5.00 -4.64 -23.92
C THR A 36 -3.70 -3.90 -24.21
N ARG A 37 -3.38 -3.65 -25.49
CA ARG A 37 -2.18 -2.88 -25.87
C ARG A 37 -2.27 -1.43 -25.37
N ALA A 38 -3.41 -0.77 -25.54
CA ALA A 38 -3.65 0.59 -25.08
C ALA A 38 -3.59 0.70 -23.56
N GLN A 39 -4.22 -0.22 -22.83
CA GLN A 39 -4.18 -0.26 -21.37
C GLN A 39 -2.74 -0.40 -20.86
N ARG A 40 -1.97 -1.35 -21.42
CA ARG A 40 -0.58 -1.59 -21.01
C ARG A 40 0.33 -0.43 -21.34
N ARG A 41 0.15 0.21 -22.50
CA ARG A 41 0.86 1.44 -22.84
C ARG A 41 0.60 2.52 -21.81
N GLY A 42 -0.67 2.78 -21.48
CA GLY A 42 -1.04 3.76 -20.45
C GLY A 42 -0.42 3.45 -19.08
N ILE A 43 -0.36 2.19 -18.66
CA ILE A 43 0.29 1.81 -17.40
C ILE A 43 1.81 2.04 -17.46
N LEU A 44 2.47 1.74 -18.59
CA LEU A 44 3.90 2.03 -18.75
C LEU A 44 4.19 3.54 -18.72
N ASP A 45 3.35 4.33 -19.39
CA ASP A 45 3.46 5.78 -19.41
C ASP A 45 3.27 6.33 -17.99
N ASP A 46 2.25 5.85 -17.26
CA ASP A 46 2.03 6.20 -15.86
C ASP A 46 3.23 5.82 -14.98
N LEU A 47 3.73 4.59 -15.09
CA LEU A 47 4.89 4.14 -14.31
C LEU A 47 6.16 4.93 -14.65
N SER A 48 6.34 5.36 -15.91
CA SER A 48 7.47 6.19 -16.34
C SER A 48 7.44 7.60 -15.74
N ALA A 49 6.24 8.15 -15.54
CA ALA A 49 6.01 9.47 -14.98
C ALA A 49 5.90 9.47 -13.45
N ALA A 50 5.64 8.31 -12.83
CA ALA A 50 5.43 8.19 -11.40
C ALA A 50 6.71 8.40 -10.58
N ARG A 51 6.56 9.02 -9.41
CA ARG A 51 7.59 8.95 -8.37
C ARG A 51 7.47 7.63 -7.60
N LEU A 52 8.53 6.82 -7.66
CA LEU A 52 8.54 5.48 -7.08
C LEU A 52 9.03 5.49 -5.63
N TYR A 53 8.31 4.83 -4.73
CA TYR A 53 8.65 4.58 -3.33
C TYR A 53 8.67 3.08 -3.06
N LEU A 54 9.85 2.55 -2.73
CA LEU A 54 10.06 1.13 -2.41
C LEU A 54 10.33 1.00 -0.90
N LEU A 55 9.44 0.32 -0.21
CA LEU A 55 9.52 0.17 1.24
C LEU A 55 10.28 -1.11 1.56
N ASP A 56 11.23 -1.02 2.50
CA ASP A 56 11.69 -2.23 3.17
C ASP A 56 10.57 -2.82 4.04
N HIS A 57 10.73 -4.10 4.39
CA HIS A 57 9.68 -4.83 5.11
C HIS A 57 9.38 -4.21 6.48
N ARG A 58 10.39 -3.65 7.18
CA ARG A 58 10.18 -3.05 8.50
C ARG A 58 9.43 -1.72 8.40
N ALA A 59 9.73 -0.91 7.39
CA ALA A 59 8.97 0.31 7.09
C ALA A 59 7.52 -0.02 6.75
N ALA A 60 7.27 -1.04 5.93
CA ALA A 60 5.92 -1.49 5.61
C ALA A 60 5.16 -1.96 6.86
N ASN A 61 5.81 -2.72 7.75
CA ASN A 61 5.21 -3.18 9.01
C ASN A 61 4.92 -2.03 9.97
N TYR A 62 5.83 -1.06 10.09
CA TYR A 62 5.59 0.17 10.84
C TYR A 62 4.39 0.95 10.31
N LEU A 63 4.31 1.19 9.00
CA LEU A 63 3.18 1.89 8.39
C LEU A 63 1.86 1.11 8.54
N ASP A 64 1.90 -0.22 8.49
CA ASP A 64 0.73 -1.05 8.77
C ASP A 64 0.29 -0.98 10.23
N SER A 65 1.22 -0.76 11.17
CA SER A 65 0.86 -0.49 12.57
C SER A 65 0.17 0.86 12.74
N LEU A 66 0.63 1.92 12.05
CA LEU A 66 -0.06 3.22 12.03
C LEU A 66 -1.43 3.14 11.36
N ARG A 67 -1.54 2.33 10.30
CA ARG A 67 -2.82 2.06 9.62
C ARG A 67 -3.86 1.53 10.61
N MET A 68 -3.47 0.69 11.57
CA MET A 68 -4.37 0.17 12.60
C MET A 68 -4.89 1.26 13.55
N ASP A 69 -4.11 2.32 13.81
CA ASP A 69 -4.59 3.47 14.59
C ASP A 69 -5.71 4.22 13.87
N VAL A 70 -5.80 4.10 12.54
CA VAL A 70 -6.82 4.74 11.70
C VAL A 70 -7.99 3.80 11.39
N GLN A 71 -7.71 2.64 10.79
CA GLN A 71 -8.73 1.67 10.37
C GLN A 71 -9.18 0.72 11.47
N GLY A 72 -8.48 0.68 12.61
CA GLY A 72 -8.73 -0.29 13.66
C GLY A 72 -8.08 -1.64 13.40
N LYS A 73 -8.18 -2.52 14.40
CA LYS A 73 -7.78 -3.93 14.27
C LYS A 73 -8.80 -4.71 13.43
N PRO A 74 -8.45 -5.88 12.86
CA PRO A 74 -9.37 -6.66 12.02
C PRO A 74 -10.70 -7.08 12.69
N TRP A 75 -10.73 -7.10 14.02
CA TRP A 75 -11.92 -7.42 14.83
C TRP A 75 -12.64 -6.17 15.38
N GLU A 76 -12.17 -4.97 15.05
CA GLU A 76 -12.80 -3.71 15.44
C GLU A 76 -13.60 -3.14 14.27
N GLU A 77 -14.85 -2.76 14.53
CA GLU A 77 -15.62 -1.99 13.57
C GLU A 77 -15.30 -0.50 13.74
N ARG A 78 -14.71 0.10 12.72
CA ARG A 78 -14.48 1.55 12.67
C ARG A 78 -15.31 2.19 11.57
N PRO A 79 -15.97 3.33 11.86
CA PRO A 79 -16.69 4.07 10.83
C PRO A 79 -15.75 4.50 9.70
N GLU A 80 -16.21 4.37 8.45
CA GLU A 80 -15.48 4.80 7.26
C GLU A 80 -15.13 6.29 7.31
N SER A 81 -15.95 7.11 7.98
CA SER A 81 -15.71 8.54 8.22
C SER A 81 -14.39 8.83 8.94
N HIS A 82 -13.90 7.92 9.80
CA HIS A 82 -12.59 8.08 10.44
C HIS A 82 -11.44 7.88 9.46
N ILE A 83 -11.59 6.93 8.53
CA ILE A 83 -10.61 6.66 7.47
C ILE A 83 -10.59 7.85 6.50
N GLN A 84 -11.78 8.32 6.11
CA GLN A 84 -11.96 9.47 5.23
C GLN A 84 -11.35 10.75 5.80
N SER A 85 -11.60 11.06 7.08
CA SER A 85 -11.02 12.23 7.73
C SER A 85 -9.50 12.21 7.62
N TYR A 86 -8.88 11.05 7.87
CA TYR A 86 -7.43 10.92 7.79
C TYR A 86 -6.90 11.05 6.35
N VAL A 87 -7.47 10.28 5.42
CA VAL A 87 -7.06 10.24 4.00
C VAL A 87 -7.19 11.62 3.34
N SER A 88 -8.22 12.39 3.69
CA SER A 88 -8.45 13.74 3.14
C SER A 88 -7.39 14.75 3.55
N GLU A 89 -6.69 14.54 4.67
CA GLU A 89 -5.66 15.48 5.17
C GLU A 89 -4.28 15.26 4.55
N ILE A 90 -4.10 14.22 3.74
CA ILE A 90 -2.78 13.83 3.25
C ILE A 90 -2.50 14.43 1.88
N GLU A 91 -1.43 15.22 1.82
CA GLU A 91 -0.87 15.71 0.58
C GLU A 91 0.14 14.72 -0.01
N PHE A 92 -0.04 14.40 -1.29
CA PHE A 92 0.90 13.54 -2.01
C PHE A 92 2.13 14.36 -2.45
N PRO A 93 3.35 13.80 -2.35
CA PRO A 93 4.57 14.50 -2.74
C PRO A 93 4.67 14.76 -4.24
N GLN A 94 3.89 14.02 -5.05
CA GLN A 94 3.75 14.19 -6.49
C GLN A 94 2.34 13.79 -6.91
N ALA A 95 1.85 14.33 -8.03
CA ALA A 95 0.53 14.00 -8.55
C ALA A 95 0.40 12.54 -9.00
N LEU A 96 1.50 11.85 -9.29
CA LEU A 96 1.52 10.44 -9.66
C LEU A 96 2.62 9.71 -8.88
N VAL A 97 2.24 8.73 -8.07
CA VAL A 97 3.18 7.99 -7.22
C VAL A 97 2.94 6.49 -7.28
N TRP A 98 4.03 5.75 -7.14
CA TRP A 98 4.03 4.30 -6.99
C TRP A 98 4.55 3.94 -5.61
N VAL A 99 3.85 3.08 -4.89
CA VAL A 99 4.25 2.57 -3.57
C VAL A 99 4.30 1.06 -3.63
N GLU A 100 5.46 0.47 -3.33
CA GLU A 100 5.66 -0.98 -3.41
C GLU A 100 6.36 -1.53 -2.17
N TYR A 101 5.92 -2.71 -1.75
CA TYR A 101 6.48 -3.43 -0.61
C TYR A 101 6.36 -4.94 -0.78
N ASP A 102 7.12 -5.67 0.05
CA ASP A 102 7.00 -7.12 0.18
C ASP A 102 5.75 -7.47 1.00
N SER A 103 4.67 -7.85 0.32
CA SER A 103 3.42 -8.21 0.97
C SER A 103 3.54 -9.52 1.73
N LYS A 104 4.33 -10.48 1.24
CA LYS A 104 4.57 -11.74 1.94
C LYS A 104 5.12 -11.50 3.34
N GLN A 105 6.18 -10.69 3.42
CA GLN A 105 6.79 -10.36 4.71
C GLN A 105 5.83 -9.56 5.59
N LEU A 106 5.07 -8.62 5.03
CA LEU A 106 4.06 -7.88 5.80
C LEU A 106 2.99 -8.80 6.40
N TRP A 107 2.51 -9.78 5.65
CA TRP A 107 1.52 -10.74 6.15
C TRP A 107 2.09 -11.72 7.16
N GLN A 108 3.36 -12.11 7.04
CA GLN A 108 4.07 -12.82 8.10
C GLN A 108 4.14 -11.99 9.39
N ASP A 109 4.46 -10.71 9.29
CA ASP A 109 4.49 -9.80 10.44
C ASP A 109 3.09 -9.59 11.06
N ARG A 110 2.02 -9.65 10.26
CA ARG A 110 0.63 -9.64 10.74
C ARG A 110 0.28 -10.93 11.50
N VAL A 111 0.76 -12.09 11.05
CA VAL A 111 0.62 -13.35 11.79
C VAL A 111 1.36 -13.26 13.13
N THR A 112 2.60 -12.78 13.14
CA THR A 112 3.38 -12.60 14.37
C THR A 112 2.66 -11.66 15.36
N ARG A 113 1.99 -10.62 14.87
CA ARG A 113 1.19 -9.69 15.71
C ARG A 113 -0.20 -10.20 16.09
N GLY A 114 -0.56 -11.43 15.71
CA GLY A 114 -1.87 -12.02 15.99
C GLY A 114 -3.03 -11.33 15.26
N LEU A 115 -2.77 -10.64 14.15
CA LEU A 115 -3.79 -9.93 13.35
C LEU A 115 -4.49 -10.85 12.35
N THR A 116 -3.91 -12.01 12.07
CA THR A 116 -4.46 -13.00 11.16
C THR A 116 -3.93 -14.39 11.52
N SER A 117 -4.71 -15.42 11.20
CA SER A 117 -4.37 -16.83 11.46
C SER A 117 -3.94 -17.55 10.18
N MET A 118 -3.46 -16.82 9.17
CA MET A 118 -3.03 -17.42 7.91
C MET A 118 -1.90 -18.42 8.12
N SER A 119 -2.02 -19.58 7.48
CA SER A 119 -0.99 -20.62 7.54
C SER A 119 0.20 -20.28 6.64
N ALA A 120 1.34 -20.93 6.89
CA ALA A 120 2.51 -20.83 6.01
C ALA A 120 2.20 -21.24 4.56
N GLU A 121 1.31 -22.23 4.37
CA GLU A 121 0.84 -22.68 3.07
C GLU A 121 0.01 -21.62 2.35
N GLN A 122 -0.77 -20.82 3.06
CA GLN A 122 -1.50 -19.70 2.44
C GLN A 122 -0.56 -18.55 2.09
N LEU A 123 0.43 -18.27 2.95
CA LEU A 123 1.43 -17.22 2.73
C LEU A 123 2.39 -17.51 1.58
N GLN A 124 2.51 -18.77 1.12
CA GLN A 124 3.39 -19.12 0.01
C GLN A 124 2.98 -18.44 -1.32
N TYR A 125 1.70 -18.09 -1.46
CA TYR A 125 1.13 -17.43 -2.64
C TYR A 125 1.19 -15.90 -2.57
N TRP A 126 1.76 -15.36 -1.50
CA TRP A 126 1.96 -13.92 -1.34
C TRP A 126 3.36 -13.52 -1.77
N HIS A 127 3.44 -12.38 -2.46
CA HIS A 127 4.68 -11.83 -3.01
C HIS A 127 4.65 -10.30 -2.88
N GLN A 128 5.22 -9.56 -3.83
CA GLN A 128 5.22 -8.10 -3.83
C GLN A 128 3.85 -7.54 -4.23
N ARG A 129 3.49 -6.41 -3.62
CA ARG A 129 2.34 -5.59 -4.02
C ARG A 129 2.77 -4.17 -4.32
N GLY A 130 2.10 -3.56 -5.28
CA GLY A 130 2.37 -2.20 -5.72
C GLY A 130 1.07 -1.43 -5.94
N PHE A 131 1.04 -0.20 -5.46
CA PHE A 131 -0.07 0.72 -5.61
C PHE A 131 0.35 1.87 -6.50
N LEU A 132 -0.43 2.10 -7.56
CA LEU A 132 -0.33 3.32 -8.36
C LEU A 132 -1.42 4.28 -7.89
N PHE A 133 -1.02 5.40 -7.31
CA PHE A 133 -1.91 6.48 -6.93
C PHE A 133 -1.77 7.61 -7.94
N ASP A 134 -2.85 7.90 -8.66
CA ASP A 134 -2.92 8.97 -9.66
C ASP A 134 -3.88 10.05 -9.19
N ASN A 135 -3.29 11.19 -8.84
CA ASN A 135 -3.95 12.38 -8.32
C ASN A 135 -3.91 13.55 -9.33
N ARG A 136 -3.58 13.29 -10.61
CA ARG A 136 -3.44 14.32 -11.66
C ARG A 136 -4.78 14.96 -12.07
N ALA A 137 -5.86 14.18 -12.08
CA ALA A 137 -7.17 14.69 -12.47
C ALA A 137 -7.73 15.66 -11.41
N PRO A 138 -8.40 16.75 -11.79
CA PRO A 138 -8.91 17.74 -10.84
C PRO A 138 -10.08 17.22 -10.00
N ASP A 139 -10.91 16.34 -10.56
CA ASP A 139 -12.19 15.94 -9.96
C ASP A 139 -12.14 14.58 -9.26
N PHE A 140 -11.06 13.81 -9.46
CA PHE A 140 -10.92 12.49 -8.86
C PHE A 140 -9.45 12.11 -8.67
N MET A 141 -9.25 11.13 -7.80
CA MET A 141 -8.02 10.38 -7.64
C MET A 141 -8.30 8.92 -8.00
N THR A 142 -7.34 8.24 -8.63
CA THR A 142 -7.45 6.79 -8.87
C THR A 142 -6.38 6.01 -8.12
N VAL A 143 -6.74 4.80 -7.70
CA VAL A 143 -5.83 3.86 -7.05
C VAL A 143 -5.94 2.50 -7.76
N ARG A 144 -4.80 1.94 -8.17
CA ARG A 144 -4.70 0.61 -8.77
C ARG A 144 -3.75 -0.26 -7.96
N LEU A 145 -4.17 -1.47 -7.63
CA LEU A 145 -3.35 -2.48 -6.95
C LEU A 145 -2.83 -3.49 -7.98
N PHE A 146 -1.52 -3.70 -7.99
CA PHE A 146 -0.84 -4.78 -8.71
C PHE A 146 -0.30 -5.79 -7.72
N SER A 147 -0.53 -7.07 -7.99
CA SER A 147 -0.12 -8.17 -7.11
C SER A 147 0.74 -9.15 -7.90
N ALA A 148 1.96 -9.38 -7.42
CA ALA A 148 2.80 -10.44 -7.92
C ALA A 148 2.21 -11.82 -7.58
N MET A 149 2.25 -12.73 -8.54
CA MET A 149 1.89 -14.14 -8.36
C MET A 149 3.10 -14.99 -7.99
N THR A 150 4.27 -14.59 -8.48
CA THR A 150 5.56 -15.23 -8.25
C THR A 150 6.64 -14.14 -8.29
N ASP A 151 7.90 -14.53 -8.10
CA ASP A 151 9.04 -13.62 -8.27
C ASP A 151 9.30 -13.20 -9.73
N GLN A 152 8.50 -13.70 -10.69
CA GLN A 152 8.65 -13.43 -12.12
C GLN A 152 7.34 -13.04 -12.81
N SER A 153 6.21 -13.00 -12.10
CA SER A 153 4.89 -12.83 -12.69
C SER A 153 3.94 -12.06 -11.79
N PHE A 154 2.94 -11.43 -12.39
CA PHE A 154 1.93 -10.65 -11.68
C PHE A 154 0.58 -10.72 -12.39
N TRP A 155 -0.47 -10.41 -11.64
CA TRP A 155 -1.81 -10.20 -12.18
C TRP A 155 -1.99 -8.75 -12.62
N ASP A 156 -2.47 -8.54 -13.85
CA ASP A 156 -3.02 -7.26 -14.26
C ASP A 156 -4.14 -6.85 -13.27
N ALA A 157 -4.18 -5.57 -12.89
CA ALA A 157 -5.18 -5.07 -11.96
C ALA A 157 -6.59 -5.21 -12.57
N PRO A 158 -7.52 -5.98 -11.97
CA PRO A 158 -8.87 -6.17 -12.53
C PRO A 158 -9.77 -4.95 -12.33
N LEU A 159 -9.47 -4.10 -11.35
CA LEU A 159 -10.27 -2.95 -10.96
C LEU A 159 -9.38 -1.72 -10.72
N THR A 160 -9.93 -0.54 -11.01
CA THR A 160 -9.41 0.74 -10.54
C THR A 160 -10.40 1.33 -9.56
N LEU A 161 -9.93 1.71 -8.37
CA LEU A 161 -10.71 2.53 -7.44
C LEU A 161 -10.66 3.98 -7.91
N VAL A 162 -11.81 4.64 -7.98
CA VAL A 162 -11.95 6.05 -8.32
C VAL A 162 -12.59 6.76 -7.13
N LEU A 163 -11.78 7.61 -6.48
CA LEU A 163 -12.18 8.46 -5.37
C LEU A 163 -12.53 9.84 -5.93
N PRO A 164 -13.77 10.32 -5.85
CA PRO A 164 -14.08 11.70 -6.20
C PRO A 164 -13.34 12.67 -5.28
N LYS A 165 -13.10 13.88 -5.75
CA LYS A 165 -12.54 14.95 -4.94
C LYS A 165 -13.65 15.88 -4.45
N SER A 166 -13.55 16.29 -3.20
CA SER A 166 -14.34 17.40 -2.66
C SER A 166 -13.98 18.73 -3.35
N PRO A 167 -14.78 19.80 -3.18
CA PRO A 167 -14.51 21.10 -3.80
C PRO A 167 -13.15 21.72 -3.46
N ASP A 168 -12.54 21.32 -2.34
CA ASP A 168 -11.20 21.71 -1.92
C ASP A 168 -10.09 20.76 -2.44
N GLY A 169 -10.43 19.84 -3.34
CA GLY A 169 -9.48 18.99 -4.07
C GLY A 169 -9.03 17.72 -3.35
N ARG A 170 -9.64 17.38 -2.20
CA ARG A 170 -9.24 16.23 -1.36
C ARG A 170 -10.01 14.97 -1.75
N PRO A 171 -9.38 13.78 -1.73
CA PRO A 171 -10.08 12.53 -2.02
C PRO A 171 -11.18 12.24 -0.99
N SER A 172 -12.34 11.80 -1.47
CA SER A 172 -13.50 11.45 -0.68
C SER A 172 -13.89 9.98 -0.89
N PHE A 173 -14.39 9.35 0.18
CA PHE A 173 -14.99 8.02 0.11
C PHE A 173 -16.49 8.07 -0.21
N GLU A 174 -17.11 9.25 -0.15
CA GLU A 174 -18.48 9.43 -0.59
C GLU A 174 -18.56 9.36 -2.12
N GLY A 175 -19.42 8.51 -2.66
CA GLY A 175 -19.59 8.38 -4.12
C GLY A 175 -18.45 7.62 -4.83
N VAL A 176 -17.71 6.79 -4.09
CA VAL A 176 -16.68 5.90 -4.64
C VAL A 176 -17.19 5.09 -5.83
N ASN A 177 -16.40 5.03 -6.90
CA ASN A 177 -16.67 4.23 -8.07
C ASN A 177 -15.56 3.18 -8.32
N TRP A 178 -15.94 2.05 -8.89
CA TRP A 178 -15.05 0.96 -9.26
C TRP A 178 -15.10 0.73 -10.76
N GLN A 179 -13.99 0.99 -11.45
CA GLN A 179 -13.88 0.77 -12.90
C GLN A 179 -13.25 -0.60 -13.17
N ALA A 180 -14.00 -1.49 -13.81
CA ALA A 180 -13.52 -2.81 -14.19
C ALA A 180 -12.76 -2.77 -15.53
N HIS A 181 -11.62 -3.47 -15.56
CA HIS A 181 -10.83 -3.67 -16.77
C HIS A 181 -11.36 -4.89 -17.52
N ARG A 182 -12.11 -4.63 -18.59
CA ARG A 182 -12.87 -5.66 -19.32
C ARG A 182 -11.99 -6.77 -19.87
N ASN A 183 -10.81 -6.43 -20.38
CA ASN A 183 -9.84 -7.37 -20.89
C ASN A 183 -9.28 -8.30 -19.80
N VAL A 184 -9.03 -7.80 -18.59
CA VAL A 184 -8.61 -8.60 -17.44
C VAL A 184 -9.72 -9.55 -17.01
N ALA A 185 -10.95 -9.04 -16.88
CA ALA A 185 -12.11 -9.86 -16.55
C ALA A 185 -12.33 -10.97 -17.59
N LYS A 186 -12.22 -10.64 -18.89
CA LYS A 186 -12.35 -11.60 -19.99
C LYS A 186 -11.25 -12.66 -19.97
N ALA A 187 -10.01 -12.28 -19.66
CA ALA A 187 -8.92 -13.25 -19.50
C ALA A 187 -9.22 -14.22 -18.35
N HIS A 188 -9.69 -13.72 -17.20
CA HIS A 188 -10.08 -14.58 -16.08
C HIS A 188 -11.23 -15.52 -16.45
N MET A 189 -12.29 -15.03 -17.11
CA MET A 189 -13.38 -15.90 -17.59
C MET A 189 -12.88 -17.03 -18.49
N GLN A 190 -11.84 -16.81 -19.29
CA GLN A 190 -11.28 -17.82 -20.18
C GLN A 190 -10.38 -18.84 -19.44
N MET A 191 -9.79 -18.48 -18.31
CA MET A 191 -9.03 -19.41 -17.44
C MET A 191 -9.92 -20.26 -16.54
N SER A 192 -11.08 -19.73 -16.18
CA SER A 192 -12.01 -20.37 -15.24
C SER A 192 -12.52 -21.72 -15.74
N SER A 193 -12.37 -22.74 -14.91
CA SER A 193 -12.80 -24.12 -15.18
C SER A 193 -14.18 -24.47 -14.60
N GLY A 194 -14.72 -23.63 -13.71
CA GLY A 194 -16.01 -23.82 -13.06
C GLY A 194 -17.04 -22.76 -13.45
N ASN A 195 -17.78 -22.25 -12.46
CA ASN A 195 -18.72 -21.15 -12.68
C ASN A 195 -17.96 -19.83 -12.89
N ARG A 196 -17.64 -19.56 -14.15
CA ARG A 196 -16.82 -18.43 -14.60
C ARG A 196 -17.29 -17.08 -14.07
N GLU A 197 -18.61 -16.86 -14.02
CA GLU A 197 -19.16 -15.60 -13.51
C GLU A 197 -18.93 -15.45 -12.00
N GLN A 198 -19.12 -16.53 -11.26
CA GLN A 198 -18.90 -16.53 -9.81
C GLN A 198 -17.41 -16.34 -9.50
N GLU A 199 -16.51 -17.03 -10.21
CA GLU A 199 -15.06 -16.89 -10.01
C GLU A 199 -14.56 -15.46 -10.28
N VAL A 200 -15.08 -14.78 -11.32
CA VAL A 200 -14.74 -13.36 -11.57
C VAL A 200 -15.32 -12.44 -10.50
N ARG A 201 -16.53 -12.72 -10.01
CA ARG A 201 -17.12 -11.95 -8.89
C ARG A 201 -16.29 -12.10 -7.62
N ASP A 202 -15.82 -13.30 -7.33
CA ASP A 202 -14.99 -13.59 -6.15
C ASP A 202 -13.63 -12.90 -6.27
N LEU A 203 -12.99 -12.97 -7.46
CA LEU A 203 -11.78 -12.20 -7.77
C LEU A 203 -11.98 -10.71 -7.50
N PHE A 204 -13.08 -10.12 -8.00
CA PHE A 204 -13.37 -8.71 -7.81
C PHE A 204 -13.60 -8.37 -6.34
N LYS A 205 -14.35 -9.20 -5.61
CA LYS A 205 -14.60 -9.01 -4.17
C LYS A 205 -13.30 -9.06 -3.38
N GLU A 206 -12.47 -10.06 -3.63
CA GLU A 206 -11.18 -10.21 -2.97
C GLU A 206 -10.25 -9.03 -3.29
N HIS A 207 -10.14 -8.66 -4.57
CA HIS A 207 -9.31 -7.54 -5.00
C HIS A 207 -9.75 -6.22 -4.37
N LYS A 208 -11.07 -5.95 -4.30
CA LYS A 208 -11.62 -4.76 -3.63
C LYS A 208 -11.20 -4.71 -2.16
N GLY A 209 -11.34 -5.84 -1.45
CA GLY A 209 -10.95 -5.96 -0.05
C GLY A 209 -9.47 -5.67 0.18
N HIS A 210 -8.60 -6.27 -0.64
CA HIS A 210 -7.16 -6.01 -0.57
C HIS A 210 -6.82 -4.55 -0.88
N LEU A 211 -7.41 -3.97 -1.93
CA LEU A 211 -7.12 -2.60 -2.34
C LEU A 211 -7.57 -1.60 -1.27
N SER A 212 -8.82 -1.67 -0.80
CA SER A 212 -9.33 -0.71 0.20
C SER A 212 -8.63 -0.85 1.56
N TYR A 213 -8.27 -2.07 1.95
CA TYR A 213 -7.57 -2.33 3.19
C TYR A 213 -6.11 -1.84 3.16
N GLU A 214 -5.37 -2.14 2.10
CA GLU A 214 -3.93 -1.90 2.08
C GLU A 214 -3.52 -0.56 1.45
N MET A 215 -4.37 0.08 0.62
CA MET A 215 -4.02 1.38 0.03
C MET A 215 -3.72 2.44 1.09
N VAL A 216 -4.31 2.32 2.28
CA VAL A 216 -4.10 3.23 3.42
C VAL A 216 -2.63 3.24 3.86
N ILE A 217 -1.84 2.19 3.59
CA ILE A 217 -0.39 2.17 3.84
C ILE A 217 0.32 3.28 3.03
N GLY A 218 -0.11 3.52 1.78
CA GLY A 218 0.43 4.62 0.97
C GLY A 218 0.11 5.99 1.56
N PHE A 219 -1.09 6.16 2.10
CA PHE A 219 -1.49 7.36 2.83
C PHE A 219 -0.65 7.54 4.12
N MET A 220 -0.46 6.47 4.91
CA MET A 220 0.42 6.50 6.10
C MET A 220 1.85 6.90 5.75
N LEU A 221 2.38 6.39 4.63
CA LEU A 221 3.73 6.73 4.16
C LEU A 221 3.87 8.24 3.98
N PHE A 222 2.95 8.87 3.24
CA PHE A 222 3.07 10.29 2.92
C PHE A 222 2.82 11.18 4.12
N ALA A 223 1.92 10.78 5.04
CA ALA A 223 1.77 11.45 6.32
C ALA A 223 3.06 11.38 7.16
N ALA A 224 3.68 10.20 7.27
CA ALA A 224 4.93 10.02 8.02
C ALA A 224 6.09 10.82 7.40
N LEU A 225 6.22 10.82 6.07
CA LEU A 225 7.22 11.64 5.38
C LEU A 225 6.97 13.15 5.55
N ALA A 226 5.72 13.59 5.55
CA ALA A 226 5.35 14.99 5.76
C ALA A 226 5.61 15.45 7.20
N ALA A 227 5.47 14.55 8.19
CA ALA A 227 5.78 14.85 9.58
C ALA A 227 7.28 15.13 9.83
N ARG A 228 8.16 14.63 8.96
CA ARG A 228 9.63 14.80 9.04
C ARG A 228 10.22 14.34 10.38
N GLU A 229 9.60 13.34 11.00
CA GLU A 229 10.12 12.67 12.18
C GLU A 229 11.22 11.66 11.78
N ASP A 230 11.98 11.17 12.76
CA ASP A 230 12.98 10.11 12.57
C ASP A 230 12.34 8.70 12.48
N ASP A 231 11.07 8.63 12.10
CA ASP A 231 10.30 7.39 11.91
C ASP A 231 10.71 6.63 10.67
N LEU A 232 11.01 7.36 9.58
CA LEU A 232 11.36 6.81 8.29
C LEU A 232 12.58 7.52 7.72
N ILE A 233 13.45 6.75 7.07
CA ILE A 233 14.63 7.23 6.37
C ILE A 233 14.39 7.03 4.88
N SER A 234 14.32 8.13 4.14
CA SER A 234 14.21 8.14 2.68
C SER A 234 15.58 8.32 2.02
N ARG A 235 15.87 7.52 0.99
CA ARG A 235 17.10 7.67 0.19
C ARG A 235 16.79 7.47 -1.28
N ASP A 236 17.22 8.43 -2.10
CA ASP A 236 17.20 8.29 -3.55
C ASP A 236 18.23 7.26 -4.03
N ALA A 237 17.80 6.38 -4.91
CA ALA A 237 18.62 5.37 -5.54
C ALA A 237 18.37 5.33 -7.05
N GLN A 238 19.40 4.96 -7.81
CA GLN A 238 19.24 4.74 -9.25
C GLN A 238 18.41 3.49 -9.49
N SER A 239 17.40 3.61 -10.34
CA SER A 239 16.52 2.49 -10.71
C SER A 239 17.21 1.48 -11.61
N LEU A 240 18.15 1.94 -12.44
CA LEU A 240 18.93 1.10 -13.34
C LEU A 240 20.40 1.47 -13.21
N SER A 241 21.26 0.46 -13.19
CA SER A 241 22.69 0.64 -13.34
C SER A 241 23.04 1.14 -14.74
N ASN A 242 24.20 1.78 -14.88
CA ASN A 242 24.70 2.22 -16.18
C ASN A 242 24.86 1.06 -17.19
N ALA A 243 25.16 -0.15 -16.72
CA ALA A 243 25.28 -1.33 -17.56
C ALA A 243 23.91 -1.78 -18.10
N GLU A 244 22.87 -1.77 -17.27
CA GLU A 244 21.49 -2.07 -17.68
C GLU A 244 20.98 -1.05 -18.69
N ILE A 245 21.23 0.25 -18.46
CA ILE A 245 20.86 1.32 -19.39
C ILE A 245 21.54 1.13 -20.75
N LYS A 246 22.85 0.86 -20.77
CA LYS A 246 23.59 0.60 -22.01
C LYS A 246 23.05 -0.62 -22.75
N THR A 247 22.76 -1.69 -22.03
CA THR A 247 22.22 -2.93 -22.59
C THR A 247 20.83 -2.69 -23.18
N ALA A 248 19.94 -2.02 -22.45
CA ALA A 248 18.60 -1.70 -22.92
C ALA A 248 18.64 -0.86 -24.21
N ARG A 249 19.51 0.15 -24.28
CA ARG A 249 19.73 0.96 -25.49
C ARG A 249 20.25 0.11 -26.66
N LYS A 250 21.24 -0.76 -26.41
CA LYS A 250 21.82 -1.65 -27.43
C LYS A 250 20.77 -2.55 -28.08
N PHE A 251 19.80 -3.01 -27.30
CA PHE A 251 18.74 -3.89 -27.77
C PHE A 251 17.42 -3.17 -28.10
N GLY A 252 17.42 -1.84 -28.20
CA GLY A 252 16.22 -1.07 -28.59
C GLY A 252 15.06 -1.13 -27.58
N LYS A 253 15.30 -1.53 -26.33
CA LYS A 253 14.27 -1.72 -25.30
C LYS A 253 13.88 -0.38 -24.66
N SER A 254 13.19 0.47 -25.42
CA SER A 254 12.91 1.86 -25.03
C SER A 254 12.14 1.96 -23.72
N TRP A 255 11.18 1.06 -23.47
CA TRP A 255 10.39 1.01 -22.22
C TRP A 255 11.24 0.80 -20.96
N ILE A 256 12.40 0.15 -21.06
CA ILE A 256 13.33 0.02 -19.93
C ILE A 256 14.04 1.34 -19.69
N THR A 257 14.45 2.03 -20.76
CA THR A 257 15.16 3.32 -20.66
C THR A 257 14.25 4.51 -20.38
N GLU A 258 12.96 4.38 -20.67
CA GLU A 258 11.88 5.33 -20.36
C GLU A 258 11.36 5.15 -18.93
N SER A 259 11.60 3.99 -18.29
CA SER A 259 11.28 3.78 -16.88
C SER A 259 11.98 4.80 -15.97
N PRO A 260 11.44 5.11 -14.78
CA PRO A 260 11.96 6.17 -13.93
C PRO A 260 13.43 5.94 -13.61
N ARG A 261 14.26 6.98 -13.81
CA ARG A 261 15.72 6.91 -13.62
C ARG A 261 16.13 6.69 -12.16
N SER A 262 15.27 7.05 -11.22
CA SER A 262 15.50 6.88 -9.78
C SER A 262 14.21 6.48 -9.06
N HIS A 263 14.38 5.92 -7.87
CA HIS A 263 13.33 5.60 -6.93
C HIS A 263 13.78 5.99 -5.51
N VAL A 264 12.81 6.20 -4.63
CA VAL A 264 13.06 6.40 -3.20
C VAL A 264 12.98 5.06 -2.50
N THR A 265 14.06 4.68 -1.84
CA THR A 265 14.03 3.60 -0.85
C THR A 265 13.59 4.17 0.50
N ILE A 266 12.61 3.53 1.12
CA ILE A 266 12.08 3.89 2.43
C ILE A 266 12.47 2.81 3.41
N ARG A 267 13.20 3.20 4.46
CA ARG A 267 13.60 2.33 5.55
C ARG A 267 13.03 2.84 6.86
N ILE A 268 12.84 1.93 7.81
CA ILE A 268 12.47 2.34 9.16
C ILE A 268 13.61 3.15 9.81
N GLY A 269 13.24 4.22 10.50
CA GLY A 269 14.14 5.05 11.29
C GLY A 269 14.09 4.71 12.79
N PRO A 270 14.92 5.36 13.61
CA PRO A 270 15.02 5.05 15.04
C PRO A 270 13.70 5.19 15.83
N SER A 271 12.86 6.18 15.54
CA SER A 271 11.55 6.31 16.21
C SER A 271 10.58 5.20 15.81
N GLY A 272 10.55 4.84 14.53
CA GLY A 272 9.73 3.73 14.05
C GLY A 272 10.15 2.40 14.67
N GLU A 273 11.46 2.16 14.80
CA GLU A 273 12.01 0.98 15.49
C GLU A 273 11.58 0.91 16.96
N ARG A 274 11.65 2.05 17.67
CA ARG A 274 11.16 2.12 19.06
C ARG A 274 9.67 1.82 19.16
N HIS A 275 8.88 2.32 18.21
CA HIS A 275 7.44 2.05 18.14
C HIS A 275 7.14 0.56 17.97
N LEU A 276 7.78 -0.10 17.00
CA LEU A 276 7.59 -1.54 16.79
C LEU A 276 8.05 -2.36 18.01
N ALA A 277 9.18 -1.99 18.63
CA ALA A 277 9.65 -2.66 19.84
C ALA A 277 8.70 -2.48 21.04
N GLU A 278 8.03 -1.34 21.16
CA GLU A 278 6.97 -1.13 22.16
C GLU A 278 5.75 -2.01 21.88
N LEU A 279 5.32 -2.11 20.62
CA LEU A 279 4.22 -2.99 20.22
C LEU A 279 4.51 -4.47 20.51
N GLU A 280 5.72 -4.95 20.20
CA GLU A 280 6.13 -6.32 20.51
C GLU A 280 6.15 -6.57 22.02
N ARG A 281 6.71 -5.63 22.81
CA ARG A 281 6.69 -5.72 24.28
C ARG A 281 5.27 -5.73 24.82
N ARG A 282 4.37 -4.92 24.24
CA ARG A 282 2.95 -4.88 24.57
C ARG A 282 2.29 -6.23 24.36
N GLN A 283 2.51 -6.83 23.21
CA GLN A 283 1.91 -8.11 22.85
C GLN A 283 2.38 -9.22 23.78
N ARG A 284 3.70 -9.34 24.02
CA ARG A 284 4.25 -10.36 24.94
C ARG A 284 3.71 -10.22 26.36
N PHE A 285 3.52 -9.00 26.82
CA PHE A 285 2.91 -8.74 28.13
C PHE A 285 1.46 -9.22 28.17
N GLU A 286 0.65 -8.91 27.15
CA GLU A 286 -0.75 -9.34 27.05
C GLU A 286 -0.86 -10.88 26.96
N GLU A 287 0.04 -11.55 26.22
CA GLU A 287 0.13 -13.02 26.14
C GLU A 287 0.54 -13.65 27.49
N ALA A 288 1.49 -13.05 28.21
CA ALA A 288 1.91 -13.52 29.54
C ALA A 288 0.78 -13.37 30.58
N GLN A 289 -0.02 -12.31 30.47
CA GLN A 289 -1.19 -12.09 31.30
C GLN A 289 -2.32 -13.08 30.96
N ALA A 290 -2.61 -13.30 29.68
CA ALA A 290 -3.63 -14.26 29.22
C ALA A 290 -3.28 -15.72 29.58
N SER A 291 -1.99 -16.07 29.60
CA SER A 291 -1.51 -17.39 30.01
C SER A 291 -1.43 -17.60 31.53
N GLY A 292 -1.86 -16.62 32.33
CA GLY A 292 -1.89 -16.68 33.80
C GLY A 292 -0.52 -16.69 34.47
N ARG A 293 0.56 -16.38 33.72
CA ARG A 293 1.95 -16.47 34.20
C ARG A 293 2.49 -15.17 34.78
N ALA A 294 1.79 -14.04 34.59
CA ALA A 294 2.20 -12.74 35.09
C ALA A 294 1.22 -12.22 36.15
N THR A 295 1.73 -11.87 37.33
CA THR A 295 1.00 -11.06 38.32
C THR A 295 0.74 -9.67 37.71
N PRO A 296 -0.45 -9.05 37.89
CA PRO A 296 -0.75 -7.76 37.29
C PRO A 296 0.23 -6.71 37.82
N THR A 297 1.21 -6.32 37.01
CA THR A 297 2.16 -5.29 37.37
C THR A 297 1.65 -3.99 36.78
N GLU A 298 1.21 -3.08 37.65
CA GLU A 298 0.74 -1.76 37.23
C GLU A 298 1.91 -0.97 36.62
N HIS A 299 1.84 -0.69 35.32
CA HIS A 299 2.81 0.15 34.64
C HIS A 299 2.13 1.40 34.07
N TRP A 300 2.75 2.54 34.35
CA TRP A 300 2.36 3.84 33.80
C TRP A 300 2.91 3.97 32.38
N VAL A 301 2.05 4.25 31.40
CA VAL A 301 2.49 4.74 30.10
C VAL A 301 2.89 6.20 30.28
N ALA A 302 4.10 6.58 29.89
CA ALA A 302 4.57 7.96 29.98
C ALA A 302 3.80 8.87 28.99
N GLU A 303 3.49 10.09 29.43
CA GLU A 303 2.89 11.12 28.59
C GLU A 303 3.82 11.45 27.41
N HIS A 304 3.30 11.48 26.18
CA HIS A 304 4.07 11.94 25.03
C HIS A 304 3.22 12.82 24.10
N GLU A 305 3.87 13.80 23.50
CA GLU A 305 3.28 14.73 22.53
C GLU A 305 3.74 14.37 21.13
N ARG A 306 2.79 14.17 20.21
CA ARG A 306 3.06 14.07 18.76
C ARG A 306 2.74 15.40 18.12
N ARG A 307 3.65 15.92 17.29
CA ARG A 307 3.49 17.22 16.62
C ARG A 307 3.49 17.00 15.11
N TYR A 308 2.34 17.25 14.49
CA TYR A 308 2.18 17.12 13.05
C TYR A 308 2.57 18.43 12.35
N ALA A 309 3.07 18.33 11.11
CA ALA A 309 3.43 19.48 10.28
C ALA A 309 2.24 20.42 9.98
N SER A 310 1.00 19.93 10.13
CA SER A 310 -0.24 20.73 10.08
C SER A 310 -0.44 21.67 11.29
N GLY A 311 0.49 21.65 12.26
CA GLY A 311 0.37 22.38 13.52
C GLY A 311 -0.53 21.69 14.55
N LYS A 312 -1.08 20.52 14.20
CA LYS A 312 -1.85 19.66 15.11
C LYS A 312 -0.90 19.05 16.15
N VAL A 313 -1.24 19.21 17.42
CA VAL A 313 -0.53 18.55 18.53
C VAL A 313 -1.47 17.54 19.17
N VAL A 314 -1.06 16.27 19.18
CA VAL A 314 -1.78 15.20 19.86
C VAL A 314 -1.02 14.86 21.13
N LYS A 315 -1.63 15.18 22.27
CA LYS A 315 -1.08 14.86 23.58
C LYS A 315 -1.67 13.55 24.08
N VAL A 316 -0.87 12.50 24.09
CA VAL A 316 -1.25 11.20 24.66
C VAL A 316 -0.94 11.26 26.15
N ARG A 317 -1.97 11.38 26.99
CA ARG A 317 -1.79 11.41 28.45
C ARG A 317 -1.40 10.04 29.00
N ALA A 318 -0.64 10.09 30.08
CA ALA A 318 -0.29 8.90 30.84
C ALA A 318 -1.55 8.16 31.30
N HIS A 319 -1.61 6.85 31.05
CA HIS A 319 -2.72 6.01 31.46
C HIS A 319 -2.21 4.69 32.05
N LYS A 320 -3.03 4.09 32.93
CA LYS A 320 -2.76 2.77 33.51
C LYS A 320 -3.19 1.67 32.54
N ARG A 321 -2.31 0.68 32.37
CA ARG A 321 -2.54 -0.49 31.52
C ARG A 321 -3.45 -1.50 32.23
N GLY A 322 -4.38 -2.13 31.49
CA GLY A 322 -5.27 -3.20 32.01
C GLY A 322 -6.76 -2.83 32.13
N GLN A 323 -7.13 -1.57 31.84
CA GLN A 323 -8.51 -1.18 31.57
C GLN A 323 -8.65 -0.77 30.10
N PRO A 324 -9.81 -1.02 29.45
CA PRO A 324 -10.10 -0.44 28.15
C PRO A 324 -9.96 1.09 28.26
N THR A 325 -9.22 1.69 27.33
CA THR A 325 -9.18 3.15 27.19
C THR A 325 -10.61 3.64 27.00
N SER A 326 -11.15 4.36 27.97
CA SER A 326 -12.50 4.94 27.88
C SER A 326 -12.57 5.82 26.64
N SER A 327 -13.55 5.54 25.78
CA SER A 327 -13.92 6.34 24.60
C SER A 327 -14.32 7.77 24.95
N ASP A 328 -14.62 8.01 26.22
CA ASP A 328 -15.17 9.26 26.74
C ASP A 328 -14.05 10.19 27.25
N LEU A 329 -12.80 9.72 27.25
CA LEU A 329 -11.64 10.52 27.60
C LEU A 329 -11.17 11.28 26.36
N PRO A 330 -11.25 12.63 26.36
CA PRO A 330 -10.89 13.40 25.19
C PRO A 330 -9.40 13.27 24.90
N VAL A 331 -9.06 12.70 23.74
CA VAL A 331 -7.77 12.92 23.08
C VAL A 331 -7.74 14.41 22.77
N ARG A 332 -7.04 15.21 23.57
CA ARG A 332 -6.98 16.66 23.34
C ARG A 332 -6.10 16.90 22.11
N VAL A 333 -6.76 16.97 20.95
CA VAL A 333 -6.20 17.48 19.71
C VAL A 333 -6.16 19.00 19.85
N VAL A 334 -4.97 19.56 20.04
CA VAL A 334 -4.81 21.02 20.00
C VAL A 334 -4.50 21.35 18.55
N GLY A 335 -5.44 21.99 17.86
CA GLY A 335 -5.22 22.55 16.53
C GLY A 335 -4.19 23.69 16.57
N PRO A 336 -3.64 24.10 15.42
CA PRO A 336 -2.75 25.25 15.36
C PRO A 336 -3.42 26.48 15.99
N ARG A 337 -2.67 27.23 16.82
CA ARG A 337 -3.13 28.54 17.29
C ARG A 337 -3.41 29.42 16.07
N PRO A 338 -4.53 30.14 16.01
CA PRO A 338 -4.71 31.17 14.99
C PRO A 338 -3.55 32.15 15.08
N LYS A 339 -2.91 32.41 13.95
CA LYS A 339 -1.94 33.50 13.82
C LYS A 339 -2.74 34.80 13.83
N ASP A 340 -2.45 35.67 14.79
CA ASP A 340 -2.73 37.10 14.66
C ASP A 340 -1.83 37.71 13.58
#